data_AF-A0A974ATC2-F1
#
_entry.id   AF-A0A974ATC2-F1
#
_cell.length_a   1.000
_cell.length_b   1.000
_cell.length_c   1.000
_cell.angle_alpha   90.00
_cell.angle_beta   90.00
_cell.angle_gamma   90.00
#
_symmetry.space_group_name_H-M   'P 1'
#
loop_
_entity.id
_entity.type
_entity.pdbx_description
1 polymer ?
#
loop_
_entity_poly.entity_id
_entity_poly.type
_entity_poly.pdbx_seq_one_letter_code
_entity_poly.pdbx_strand_id
1 'polypeptide(L)'
;RHEELGKSEERYRALFDHSKVPMLLIDPAHGDIVHANDAAQHFYGYDGATLERMSIDQINCMDPEAMAQAMRDANFQHRHHFYFDHRLADGRVVPVEVHSGPIEIDGRTLLYSIIHDITERVQAQQKADAAHQLLQDLAGHVPGVIYQFVLAPDGRMYFPYASQGAEPLFEVTPAQAAEDANVVFGRMHPEDLERVMASVAVSAQQLSPWASEYRVLLPRQGERWRSAVASPQRMADGGTLWHGFASDITEHKLAEKVQSEFARDFGSFLDKTSDFVYFKNHEGRMRFCSQSLADVFGYANWRDLIGKRDRELFPPASMADFANEEAAVFAQGLPLLNHINTYQDAQGRPGYVQTSRWPLFNEDGEVESIFGIGRDVTEVRQAQARIQLAANVFTHAREGIVITDAQGSIVDVNDAFCRITGYDREEAVGANSRILNSGRQDREFYSAMWQAIVQTGHWSGEIWNRRKNGEVYAEILTISAVCDNEQQVKNYVGLFTDITPMKEHQQQLEHIA
;
A
#
# COMPACT_ATOMS: atom_id res chain seq x y z
N ARG A 1 7.13 -20.40 -101.71
CA ARG A 1 7.40 -19.02 -101.24
C ARG A 1 6.14 -18.28 -100.79
N HIS A 2 5.08 -18.14 -101.60
CA HIS A 2 3.81 -17.54 -101.13
C HIS A 2 3.05 -18.40 -100.09
N GLU A 3 3.09 -19.74 -100.17
CA GLU A 3 2.47 -20.63 -99.16
C GLU A 3 3.22 -20.70 -97.82
N GLU A 4 4.55 -20.53 -97.81
CA GLU A 4 5.35 -20.52 -96.57
C GLU A 4 5.20 -19.21 -95.80
N LEU A 5 5.07 -18.09 -96.52
CA LEU A 5 4.78 -16.78 -95.92
C LEU A 5 3.39 -16.78 -95.26
N GLY A 6 2.36 -17.28 -95.96
CA GLY A 6 0.99 -17.37 -95.41
C GLY A 6 0.90 -18.27 -94.17
N LYS A 7 1.58 -19.43 -94.16
CA LYS A 7 1.61 -20.34 -92.99
C LYS A 7 2.45 -19.83 -91.82
N SER A 8 3.39 -18.93 -92.05
CA SER A 8 4.18 -18.27 -90.99
C SER A 8 3.41 -17.11 -90.38
N GLU A 9 2.72 -16.33 -91.22
CA GLU A 9 1.84 -15.24 -90.80
C GLU A 9 0.63 -15.76 -90.00
N GLU A 10 -0.02 -16.83 -90.46
CA GLU A 10 -1.11 -17.48 -89.72
C GLU A 10 -0.66 -18.03 -88.36
N ARG A 11 0.55 -18.61 -88.27
CA ARG A 11 1.12 -19.11 -87.00
C ARG A 11 1.48 -17.98 -86.05
N TYR A 12 2.02 -16.88 -86.56
CA TYR A 12 2.32 -15.68 -85.78
C TYR A 12 1.03 -15.09 -85.20
N ARG A 13 0.01 -14.83 -86.04
CA ARG A 13 -1.29 -14.32 -85.58
C ARG A 13 -1.93 -15.26 -84.56
N ALA A 14 -1.89 -16.58 -84.80
CA ALA A 14 -2.43 -17.56 -83.87
C ALA A 14 -1.71 -17.64 -82.51
N LEU A 15 -0.43 -17.26 -82.42
CA LEU A 15 0.34 -17.27 -81.17
C LEU A 15 0.35 -15.92 -80.46
N PHE A 16 0.36 -14.82 -81.21
CA PHE A 16 0.42 -13.46 -80.68
C PHE A 16 -0.99 -12.91 -80.38
N ASP A 17 -1.86 -12.86 -81.39
CA ASP A 17 -3.20 -12.23 -81.29
C ASP A 17 -4.14 -13.05 -80.41
N HIS A 18 -4.06 -14.38 -80.49
CA HIS A 18 -4.92 -15.28 -79.71
C HIS A 18 -4.37 -15.61 -78.31
N SER A 19 -3.17 -15.13 -77.95
CA SER A 19 -2.63 -15.29 -76.61
C SER A 19 -3.54 -14.62 -75.58
N LYS A 20 -3.74 -15.27 -74.43
CA LYS A 20 -4.49 -14.70 -73.30
C LYS A 20 -3.63 -13.85 -72.38
N VAL A 21 -2.32 -13.79 -72.65
CA VAL A 21 -1.39 -12.96 -71.90
C VAL A 21 -1.16 -11.66 -72.69
N PRO A 22 -1.17 -10.48 -72.04
CA PRO A 22 -0.83 -9.23 -72.68
C PRO A 22 0.56 -9.28 -73.32
N MET A 23 0.65 -8.97 -74.61
CA MET A 23 1.90 -8.94 -75.37
C MET A 23 2.01 -7.67 -76.21
N LEU A 24 3.19 -7.07 -76.21
CA LEU A 24 3.53 -5.89 -77.01
C LEU A 24 4.77 -6.18 -77.88
N LEU A 25 4.78 -5.65 -79.09
CA LEU A 25 5.99 -5.47 -79.90
C LEU A 25 6.42 -4.02 -79.82
N ILE A 26 7.69 -3.78 -79.49
CA ILE A 26 8.22 -2.44 -79.24
C ILE A 26 9.45 -2.21 -80.12
N ASP A 27 9.55 -1.03 -80.75
CA ASP A 27 10.75 -0.60 -81.45
C ASP A 27 11.82 -0.17 -80.42
N PRO A 28 12.96 -0.85 -80.33
CA PRO A 28 14.01 -0.54 -79.35
C PRO A 28 14.68 0.83 -79.56
N ALA A 29 14.53 1.48 -80.72
CA ALA A 29 15.18 2.76 -80.99
C ALA A 29 14.50 3.93 -80.26
N HIS A 30 13.17 3.89 -80.16
CA HIS A 30 12.35 5.01 -79.66
C HIS A 30 11.29 4.59 -78.63
N GLY A 31 11.13 3.29 -78.38
CA GLY A 31 10.14 2.76 -77.43
C GLY A 31 8.72 2.72 -77.99
N ASP A 32 8.54 2.98 -79.28
CA ASP A 32 7.23 2.99 -79.94
C ASP A 32 6.62 1.59 -79.92
N ILE A 33 5.36 1.47 -79.50
CA ILE A 33 4.63 0.21 -79.54
C ILE A 33 4.24 -0.03 -81.00
N VAL A 34 4.84 -1.04 -81.63
CA VAL A 34 4.59 -1.40 -83.03
C VAL A 34 3.32 -2.23 -83.15
N HIS A 35 3.02 -3.06 -82.16
CA HIS A 35 1.83 -3.89 -82.18
C HIS A 35 1.43 -4.35 -80.77
N ALA A 36 0.12 -4.49 -80.53
CA ALA A 36 -0.45 -4.93 -79.26
C ALA A 36 -1.55 -5.98 -79.49
N ASN A 37 -1.43 -7.14 -78.85
CA ASN A 37 -2.43 -8.19 -79.00
C ASN A 37 -3.75 -7.85 -78.28
N ASP A 38 -4.80 -8.63 -78.56
CA ASP A 38 -6.14 -8.44 -77.96
C ASP A 38 -6.09 -8.45 -76.43
N ALA A 39 -5.25 -9.29 -75.83
CA ALA A 39 -5.08 -9.34 -74.38
C ALA A 39 -4.45 -8.07 -73.81
N ALA A 40 -3.48 -7.45 -74.51
CA ALA A 40 -2.89 -6.17 -74.12
C ALA A 40 -3.87 -5.02 -74.27
N GLN A 41 -4.66 -4.98 -75.35
CA GLN A 41 -5.74 -4.00 -75.52
C GLN A 41 -6.74 -4.08 -74.36
N HIS A 42 -7.16 -5.30 -73.99
CA HIS A 42 -8.05 -5.51 -72.86
C HIS A 42 -7.43 -5.13 -71.51
N PHE A 43 -6.17 -5.52 -71.27
CA PHE A 43 -5.47 -5.26 -70.02
C PHE A 43 -5.22 -3.76 -69.79
N TYR A 44 -4.71 -3.05 -70.81
CA TYR A 44 -4.40 -1.63 -70.69
C TYR A 44 -5.62 -0.71 -70.87
N GLY A 45 -6.71 -1.19 -71.48
CA GLY A 45 -7.94 -0.42 -71.68
C GLY A 45 -7.88 0.57 -72.85
N TYR A 46 -6.89 0.44 -73.73
CA TYR A 46 -6.75 1.21 -74.96
C TYR A 46 -7.08 0.31 -76.16
N ASP A 47 -7.65 0.88 -77.23
CA ASP A 47 -7.76 0.16 -78.50
C ASP A 47 -6.38 -0.01 -79.16
N GLY A 48 -6.25 -1.01 -80.05
CA GLY A 48 -4.98 -1.33 -80.71
C GLY A 48 -4.39 -0.14 -81.47
N ALA A 49 -5.22 0.64 -82.16
CA ALA A 49 -4.77 1.81 -82.93
C ALA A 49 -4.25 2.95 -82.05
N THR A 50 -4.70 3.04 -80.79
CA THR A 50 -4.20 3.97 -79.79
C THR A 50 -2.90 3.45 -79.21
N LEU A 51 -2.84 2.18 -78.79
CA LEU A 51 -1.59 1.57 -78.28
C LEU A 51 -0.46 1.67 -79.30
N GLU A 52 -0.73 1.43 -80.59
CA GLU A 52 0.27 1.50 -81.66
C GLU A 52 0.78 2.91 -81.99
N ARG A 53 0.14 3.95 -81.42
CA ARG A 53 0.61 5.35 -81.51
C ARG A 53 1.30 5.81 -80.23
N MET A 54 1.31 4.98 -79.20
CA MET A 54 1.93 5.27 -77.92
C MET A 54 3.36 4.76 -77.90
N SER A 55 4.20 5.47 -77.15
CA SER A 55 5.47 4.92 -76.69
C SER A 55 5.25 4.22 -75.35
N ILE A 56 6.01 3.15 -75.09
CA ILE A 56 5.93 2.40 -73.85
C ILE A 56 6.19 3.27 -72.61
N ASP A 57 6.91 4.38 -72.75
CA ASP A 57 7.15 5.37 -71.69
C ASP A 57 5.87 6.08 -71.24
N GLN A 58 4.82 6.09 -72.05
CA GLN A 58 3.52 6.65 -71.69
C GLN A 58 2.69 5.70 -70.82
N ILE A 59 2.99 4.40 -70.87
CA ILE A 59 2.36 3.36 -70.03
C ILE A 59 3.22 3.12 -68.79
N ASN A 60 4.55 3.09 -68.93
CA ASN A 60 5.44 2.83 -67.81
C ASN A 60 5.55 4.04 -66.87
N CYS A 61 5.54 3.78 -65.57
CA CYS A 61 5.61 4.82 -64.54
C CYS A 61 7.02 5.03 -63.97
N MET A 62 8.03 4.29 -64.44
CA MET A 62 9.41 4.42 -63.96
C MET A 62 10.18 5.57 -64.61
N ASP A 63 11.34 5.88 -64.03
CA ASP A 63 12.29 6.87 -64.55
C ASP A 63 12.76 6.49 -65.98
N PRO A 64 12.68 7.41 -66.96
CA PRO A 64 13.15 7.19 -68.33
C PRO A 64 14.59 6.64 -68.45
N GLU A 65 15.48 6.98 -67.51
CA GLU A 65 16.86 6.46 -67.53
C GLU A 65 16.93 4.97 -67.19
N ALA A 66 16.10 4.52 -66.24
CA ALA A 66 15.97 3.12 -65.87
C ALA A 66 15.31 2.30 -66.99
N MET A 67 14.34 2.88 -67.71
CA MET A 67 13.72 2.26 -68.88
C MET A 67 14.71 2.08 -70.02
N ALA A 68 15.48 3.13 -70.35
CA ALA A 68 16.50 3.06 -71.39
C ALA A 68 17.57 2.00 -71.08
N GLN A 69 17.91 1.81 -69.79
CA GLN A 69 18.81 0.73 -69.38
C GLN A 69 18.16 -0.65 -69.53
N ALA A 70 16.90 -0.82 -69.11
CA ALA A 70 16.18 -2.08 -69.26
C ALA A 70 16.01 -2.50 -70.73
N MET A 71 15.74 -1.56 -71.63
CA MET A 71 15.68 -1.81 -73.08
C MET A 71 17.03 -2.25 -73.65
N ARG A 72 18.14 -1.62 -73.23
CA ARG A 72 19.49 -2.05 -73.61
C ARG A 72 19.77 -3.48 -73.12
N ASP A 73 19.45 -3.78 -71.87
CA ASP A 73 19.70 -5.10 -71.26
C ASP A 73 18.85 -6.21 -71.92
N ALA A 74 17.60 -5.91 -72.29
CA ALA A 74 16.72 -6.81 -73.03
C ALA A 74 17.23 -7.11 -74.45
N ASN A 75 17.84 -6.12 -75.11
CA ASN A 75 18.36 -6.23 -76.48
C ASN A 75 19.67 -7.05 -76.56
N PHE A 76 20.51 -7.02 -75.51
CA PHE A 76 21.84 -7.68 -75.48
C PHE A 76 21.88 -9.07 -74.80
N GLN A 77 20.73 -9.74 -74.62
CA GLN A 77 20.58 -11.14 -74.15
C GLN A 77 21.08 -11.45 -72.71
N HIS A 78 21.28 -10.47 -71.83
CA HIS A 78 21.82 -10.72 -70.48
C HIS A 78 20.74 -10.81 -69.37
N ARG A 79 19.55 -10.22 -69.55
CA ARG A 79 18.42 -10.33 -68.60
C ARG A 79 17.09 -10.11 -69.32
N HIS A 80 16.17 -11.07 -69.24
CA HIS A 80 14.89 -11.05 -69.97
C HIS A 80 13.67 -10.80 -69.07
N HIS A 81 13.88 -10.24 -67.88
CA HIS A 81 12.84 -10.20 -66.86
C HIS A 81 12.98 -8.99 -65.94
N PHE A 82 11.93 -8.16 -65.90
CA PHE A 82 11.88 -6.85 -65.26
C PHE A 82 10.56 -6.65 -64.49
N TYR A 83 10.60 -5.81 -63.45
CA TYR A 83 9.43 -5.40 -62.68
C TYR A 83 9.17 -3.93 -62.92
N PHE A 84 7.96 -3.58 -63.35
CA PHE A 84 7.56 -2.21 -63.65
C PHE A 84 6.20 -1.88 -63.04
N ASP A 85 5.92 -0.58 -62.90
CA ASP A 85 4.58 -0.09 -62.63
C ASP A 85 3.99 0.46 -63.93
N HIS A 86 2.92 -0.15 -64.44
CA HIS A 86 2.25 0.28 -65.66
C HIS A 86 0.93 1.01 -65.36
N ARG A 87 0.63 2.05 -66.14
CA ARG A 87 -0.59 2.84 -66.03
C ARG A 87 -1.60 2.41 -67.08
N LEU A 88 -2.81 2.08 -66.61
CA LEU A 88 -3.95 1.74 -67.46
C LEU A 88 -4.64 3.02 -67.95
N ALA A 89 -5.52 2.90 -68.96
CA ALA A 89 -6.28 4.02 -69.53
C ALA A 89 -7.19 4.74 -68.52
N ASP A 90 -7.65 4.02 -67.50
CA ASP A 90 -8.45 4.59 -66.40
C ASP A 90 -7.61 5.31 -65.32
N GLY A 91 -6.29 5.36 -65.52
CA GLY A 91 -5.33 6.00 -64.62
C GLY A 91 -4.83 5.13 -63.47
N ARG A 92 -5.35 3.90 -63.29
CA ARG A 92 -4.82 2.96 -62.28
C ARG A 92 -3.39 2.57 -62.63
N VAL A 93 -2.56 2.41 -61.62
CA VAL A 93 -1.19 1.90 -61.74
C VAL A 93 -1.17 0.47 -61.22
N VAL A 94 -0.65 -0.44 -62.03
CA VAL A 94 -0.56 -1.88 -61.74
C VAL A 94 0.89 -2.34 -61.78
N PRO A 95 1.38 -3.05 -60.76
CA PRO A 95 2.69 -3.67 -60.82
C PRO A 95 2.64 -4.83 -61.80
N VAL A 96 3.58 -4.86 -62.73
CA VAL A 96 3.70 -5.88 -63.77
C VAL A 96 5.09 -6.48 -63.81
N GLU A 97 5.09 -7.77 -64.12
CA GLU A 97 6.27 -8.57 -64.37
C GLU A 97 6.41 -8.75 -65.88
N VAL A 98 7.42 -8.11 -66.47
CA VAL A 98 7.60 -8.01 -67.92
C VAL A 98 8.78 -8.86 -68.37
N HIS A 99 8.50 -9.77 -69.30
CA HIS A 99 9.51 -10.59 -69.97
C HIS A 99 9.71 -10.10 -71.39
N SER A 100 10.92 -9.60 -71.68
CA SER A 100 11.24 -9.00 -72.98
C SER A 100 12.45 -9.63 -73.65
N GLY A 101 12.41 -9.74 -74.98
CA GLY A 101 13.53 -10.22 -75.80
C GLY A 101 13.45 -9.77 -77.27
N PRO A 102 14.57 -9.83 -78.01
CA PRO A 102 14.60 -9.40 -79.40
C PRO A 102 13.97 -10.43 -80.34
N ILE A 103 13.28 -9.96 -81.37
CA ILE A 103 12.70 -10.74 -82.46
C ILE A 103 12.95 -10.01 -83.79
N GLU A 104 13.34 -10.75 -84.83
CA GLU A 104 13.54 -10.21 -86.17
C GLU A 104 12.28 -10.39 -87.01
N ILE A 105 11.67 -9.27 -87.45
CA ILE A 105 10.50 -9.25 -88.31
C ILE A 105 10.79 -8.33 -89.50
N ASP A 106 10.67 -8.86 -90.73
CA ASP A 106 10.91 -8.15 -91.99
C ASP A 106 12.25 -7.37 -92.07
N GLY A 107 13.29 -7.91 -91.41
CA GLY A 107 14.64 -7.32 -91.38
C GLY A 107 14.81 -6.17 -90.37
N ARG A 108 13.86 -6.01 -89.44
CA ARG A 108 13.94 -5.08 -88.30
C ARG A 108 13.96 -5.87 -86.99
N THR A 109 14.84 -5.48 -86.07
CA THR A 109 14.86 -6.00 -84.70
C THR A 109 13.79 -5.27 -83.88
N LEU A 110 12.78 -6.00 -83.41
CA LEU A 110 11.78 -5.53 -82.45
C LEU A 110 11.96 -6.23 -81.11
N LEU A 111 11.42 -5.67 -80.04
CA LEU A 111 11.34 -6.31 -78.73
C LEU A 111 9.93 -6.87 -78.53
N TYR A 112 9.82 -8.20 -78.39
CA TYR A 112 8.59 -8.78 -77.85
C TYR A 112 8.60 -8.63 -76.33
N SER A 113 7.47 -8.24 -75.76
CA SER A 113 7.29 -8.06 -74.31
C SER A 113 6.02 -8.76 -73.86
N ILE A 114 6.15 -9.73 -72.95
CA ILE A 114 5.04 -10.45 -72.31
C ILE A 114 4.85 -9.83 -70.93
N ILE A 115 3.63 -9.41 -70.60
CA ILE A 115 3.33 -8.68 -69.37
C ILE A 115 2.42 -9.54 -68.49
N HIS A 116 2.85 -9.80 -67.26
CA HIS A 116 2.04 -10.44 -66.23
C HIS A 116 1.64 -9.42 -65.17
N ASP A 117 0.36 -9.36 -64.84
CA ASP A 117 -0.13 -8.61 -63.69
C ASP A 117 0.26 -9.35 -62.40
N ILE A 118 1.04 -8.68 -61.54
CA ILE A 118 1.47 -9.23 -60.24
C ILE A 118 0.80 -8.52 -59.05
N THR A 119 -0.30 -7.80 -59.28
CA THR A 119 -1.05 -7.07 -58.25
C THR A 119 -1.42 -7.96 -57.08
N GLU A 120 -2.01 -9.14 -57.33
CA GLU A 120 -2.42 -10.06 -56.26
C GLU A 120 -1.22 -10.54 -55.44
N ARG A 121 -0.09 -10.85 -56.10
CA ARG A 121 1.13 -11.32 -55.44
C ARG A 121 1.75 -10.24 -54.56
N VAL A 122 1.87 -9.01 -55.06
CA VAL A 122 2.41 -7.88 -54.30
C VAL A 122 1.50 -7.53 -53.13
N GLN A 123 0.17 -7.50 -53.32
CA GLN A 123 -0.78 -7.25 -52.24
C GLN A 123 -0.76 -8.34 -51.16
N ALA A 124 -0.63 -9.62 -51.54
CA ALA A 124 -0.52 -10.72 -50.59
C ALA A 124 0.77 -10.60 -49.76
N GLN A 125 1.90 -10.27 -50.39
CA GLN A 125 3.16 -10.06 -49.69
C GLN A 125 3.08 -8.86 -48.74
N GLN A 126 2.56 -7.72 -49.20
CA GLN A 126 2.39 -6.53 -48.36
C GLN A 126 1.45 -6.79 -47.17
N LYS A 127 0.36 -7.55 -47.36
CA LYS A 127 -0.52 -7.95 -46.27
C LYS A 127 0.18 -8.85 -45.26
N ALA A 128 1.00 -9.80 -45.73
CA ALA A 128 1.78 -10.68 -44.87
C ALA A 128 2.81 -9.89 -44.05
N ASP A 129 3.54 -8.98 -44.69
CA ASP A 129 4.54 -8.13 -44.03
C ASP A 129 3.88 -7.18 -43.02
N ALA A 130 2.76 -6.54 -43.40
CA ALA A 130 1.99 -5.69 -42.50
C ALA A 130 1.40 -6.45 -41.31
N ALA A 131 0.88 -7.67 -41.52
CA ALA A 131 0.38 -8.51 -40.44
C ALA A 131 1.51 -8.96 -39.50
N HIS A 132 2.69 -9.30 -40.05
CA HIS A 132 3.86 -9.66 -39.26
C HIS A 132 4.33 -8.48 -38.38
N GLN A 133 4.43 -7.29 -38.96
CA GLN A 133 4.80 -6.07 -38.23
C GLN A 133 3.78 -5.75 -37.14
N LEU A 134 2.48 -5.82 -37.46
CA LEU A 134 1.41 -5.59 -36.49
C LEU A 134 1.49 -6.55 -35.30
N LEU A 135 1.75 -7.84 -35.54
CA LEU A 135 1.88 -8.82 -34.46
C LEU A 135 3.10 -8.54 -33.56
N GLN A 136 4.23 -8.14 -34.15
CA GLN A 136 5.41 -7.72 -33.38
C GLN A 136 5.13 -6.49 -32.52
N ASP A 137 4.48 -5.47 -33.11
CA ASP A 137 4.14 -4.23 -32.42
C ASP A 137 3.15 -4.50 -31.28
N LEU A 138 2.10 -5.29 -31.51
CA LEU A 138 1.13 -5.67 -30.47
C LEU A 138 1.82 -6.41 -29.32
N ALA A 139 2.70 -7.37 -29.61
CA ALA A 139 3.44 -8.11 -28.59
C ALA A 139 4.42 -7.21 -27.79
N GLY A 140 4.93 -6.14 -28.39
CA GLY A 140 5.81 -5.16 -27.74
C GLY A 140 5.08 -4.18 -26.81
N HIS A 141 3.79 -3.95 -27.00
CA HIS A 141 2.98 -3.04 -26.18
C HIS A 141 2.26 -3.73 -25.01
N VAL A 142 2.33 -5.06 -24.90
CA VAL A 142 1.80 -5.76 -23.72
C VAL A 142 2.70 -5.50 -22.52
N PRO A 143 2.16 -5.13 -21.34
CA PRO A 143 2.95 -4.88 -20.13
C PRO A 143 3.47 -6.20 -19.51
N GLY A 144 4.42 -6.83 -20.19
CA GLY A 144 5.02 -8.11 -19.86
C GLY A 144 5.75 -8.73 -21.05
N VAL A 145 5.98 -10.03 -21.00
CA VAL A 145 6.60 -10.79 -22.10
C VAL A 145 5.63 -11.85 -22.60
N ILE A 146 5.40 -11.86 -23.92
CA ILE A 146 4.78 -12.99 -24.60
C ILE A 146 5.90 -13.92 -25.04
N TYR A 147 5.79 -15.20 -24.73
CA TYR A 147 6.84 -16.15 -25.03
C TYR A 147 6.29 -17.50 -25.50
N GLN A 148 7.14 -18.21 -26.20
CA GLN A 148 7.05 -19.64 -26.40
C GLN A 148 8.18 -20.29 -25.62
N PHE A 149 7.87 -21.33 -24.85
CA PHE A 149 8.84 -22.11 -24.10
C PHE A 149 8.80 -23.55 -24.56
N VAL A 150 9.95 -24.16 -24.83
CA VAL A 150 10.05 -25.56 -25.26
C VAL A 150 10.82 -26.37 -24.23
N LEU A 151 10.26 -27.52 -23.88
CA LEU A 151 10.96 -28.65 -23.27
C LEU A 151 11.05 -29.78 -24.29
N ALA A 152 12.23 -29.96 -24.85
CA ALA A 152 12.49 -31.02 -25.82
C ALA A 152 12.57 -32.41 -25.14
N PRO A 153 12.37 -33.51 -25.88
CA PRO A 153 12.43 -34.87 -25.33
C PRO A 153 13.77 -35.25 -24.70
N ASP A 154 14.86 -34.62 -25.15
CA ASP A 154 16.21 -34.79 -24.63
C ASP A 154 16.49 -33.96 -23.36
N GLY A 155 15.50 -33.20 -22.89
CA GLY A 155 15.59 -32.32 -21.73
C GLY A 155 16.12 -30.91 -22.04
N ARG A 156 16.42 -30.60 -23.31
CA ARG A 156 16.83 -29.24 -23.68
C ARG A 156 15.67 -28.25 -23.51
N MET A 157 15.98 -27.11 -22.92
CA MET A 157 15.03 -26.04 -22.64
C MET A 157 15.45 -24.75 -23.35
N TYR A 158 14.53 -24.11 -24.08
CA TYR A 158 14.79 -22.84 -24.77
C TYR A 158 13.49 -22.11 -25.07
N PHE A 159 13.58 -20.82 -25.40
CA PHE A 159 12.44 -19.99 -25.77
C PHE A 159 12.48 -19.65 -27.27
N PRO A 160 11.84 -20.45 -28.16
CA PRO A 160 11.85 -20.18 -29.61
C PRO A 160 11.40 -18.76 -29.98
N TYR A 161 10.55 -18.18 -29.13
CA TYR A 161 10.08 -16.81 -29.27
C TYR A 161 9.96 -16.17 -27.89
N ALA A 162 10.43 -14.94 -27.76
CA ALA A 162 10.12 -14.06 -26.65
C ALA A 162 9.99 -12.63 -27.19
N SER A 163 8.95 -11.91 -26.80
CA SER A 163 8.80 -10.50 -27.16
C SER A 163 9.92 -9.65 -26.52
N GLN A 164 10.12 -8.44 -27.01
CA GLN A 164 11.14 -7.51 -26.48
C GLN A 164 10.95 -7.20 -24.98
N GLY A 165 9.77 -7.47 -24.42
CA GLY A 165 9.49 -7.38 -22.99
C GLY A 165 10.35 -8.30 -22.11
N ALA A 166 11.05 -9.30 -22.68
CA ALA A 166 11.99 -10.14 -21.95
C ALA A 166 13.14 -9.33 -21.32
N GLU A 167 13.64 -8.29 -22.00
CA GLU A 167 14.77 -7.49 -21.52
C GLU A 167 14.44 -6.69 -20.24
N PRO A 168 13.39 -5.85 -20.19
CA PRO A 168 13.04 -5.13 -18.97
C PRO A 168 12.59 -6.08 -17.84
N LEU A 169 11.97 -7.22 -18.19
CA LEU A 169 11.37 -8.11 -17.19
C LEU A 169 12.35 -9.12 -16.58
N PHE A 170 13.31 -9.61 -17.36
CA PHE A 170 14.28 -10.64 -16.94
C PHE A 170 15.74 -10.22 -17.11
N GLU A 171 16.03 -9.06 -17.68
CA GLU A 171 17.39 -8.60 -18.02
C GLU A 171 18.16 -9.63 -18.87
N VAL A 172 17.44 -10.18 -19.86
CA VAL A 172 17.87 -11.20 -20.82
C VAL A 172 17.32 -10.81 -22.19
N THR A 173 18.15 -10.88 -23.23
CA THR A 173 17.67 -10.62 -24.59
C THR A 173 16.90 -11.82 -25.17
N PRO A 174 15.92 -11.62 -26.06
CA PRO A 174 15.22 -12.73 -26.71
C PRO A 174 16.17 -13.73 -27.39
N ALA A 175 17.29 -13.26 -27.95
CA ALA A 175 18.30 -14.11 -28.57
C ALA A 175 18.97 -15.05 -27.56
N GLN A 176 19.34 -14.54 -26.37
CA GLN A 176 19.91 -15.36 -25.31
C GLN A 176 18.92 -16.43 -24.82
N ALA A 177 17.66 -16.05 -24.64
CA ALA A 177 16.61 -16.98 -24.20
C ALA A 177 16.30 -18.06 -25.25
N ALA A 178 16.45 -17.74 -26.54
CA ALA A 178 16.27 -18.68 -27.64
C ALA A 178 17.39 -19.73 -27.74
N GLU A 179 18.60 -19.40 -27.30
CA GLU A 179 19.72 -20.34 -27.28
C GLU A 179 19.62 -21.34 -26.12
N ASP A 180 19.37 -20.82 -24.91
CA ASP A 180 19.32 -21.59 -23.66
C ASP A 180 18.36 -20.94 -22.64
N ALA A 181 17.32 -21.67 -22.23
CA ALA A 181 16.37 -21.18 -21.22
C ALA A 181 16.99 -21.00 -19.82
N ASN A 182 18.14 -21.60 -19.54
CA ASN A 182 18.79 -21.48 -18.23
C ASN A 182 19.20 -20.04 -17.91
N VAL A 183 19.38 -19.17 -18.90
CA VAL A 183 19.66 -17.75 -18.65
C VAL A 183 18.47 -17.03 -18.00
N VAL A 184 17.24 -17.52 -18.24
CA VAL A 184 16.00 -17.03 -17.64
C VAL A 184 15.77 -17.73 -16.30
N PHE A 185 15.86 -19.06 -16.25
CA PHE A 185 15.67 -19.82 -15.01
C PHE A 185 16.72 -19.52 -13.94
N GLY A 186 17.95 -19.18 -14.35
CA GLY A 186 19.01 -18.73 -13.46
C GLY A 186 18.73 -17.37 -12.80
N ARG A 187 17.72 -16.63 -13.27
CA ARG A 187 17.22 -15.43 -12.58
C ARG A 187 16.18 -15.76 -11.53
N MET A 188 15.61 -16.97 -11.45
CA MET A 188 14.62 -17.29 -10.43
C MET A 188 15.28 -17.38 -9.05
N HIS A 189 14.55 -16.98 -8.01
CA HIS A 189 15.00 -17.12 -6.63
C HIS A 189 15.21 -18.62 -6.30
N PRO A 190 16.30 -19.01 -5.61
CA PRO A 190 16.61 -20.42 -5.36
C PRO A 190 15.48 -21.22 -4.69
N GLU A 191 14.75 -20.60 -3.76
CA GLU A 191 13.60 -21.23 -3.08
C GLU A 191 12.40 -21.48 -4.00
N ASP A 192 12.26 -20.70 -5.09
CA ASP A 192 11.13 -20.82 -6.02
C ASP A 192 11.45 -21.74 -7.20
N LEU A 193 12.73 -21.87 -7.57
CA LEU A 193 13.15 -22.61 -8.75
C LEU A 193 12.68 -24.07 -8.75
N GLU A 194 12.91 -24.81 -7.65
CA GLU A 194 12.52 -26.22 -7.55
C GLU A 194 11.00 -26.39 -7.67
N ARG A 195 10.24 -25.57 -6.96
CA ARG A 195 8.77 -25.55 -6.99
C ARG A 195 8.23 -25.24 -8.39
N VAL A 196 8.79 -24.23 -9.05
CA VAL A 196 8.39 -23.81 -10.40
C VAL A 196 8.69 -24.92 -11.41
N MET A 197 9.90 -25.48 -11.40
CA MET A 197 10.28 -26.58 -12.30
C MET A 197 9.44 -27.84 -12.10
N ALA A 198 9.15 -28.22 -10.85
CA ALA A 198 8.24 -29.32 -10.58
C ALA A 198 6.83 -29.06 -11.15
N SER A 199 6.30 -27.85 -11.01
CA SER A 199 4.99 -27.50 -11.56
C SER A 199 4.95 -27.47 -13.10
N VAL A 200 6.03 -27.04 -13.74
CA VAL A 200 6.18 -27.10 -15.22
C VAL A 200 6.23 -28.55 -15.68
N ALA A 201 6.94 -29.44 -14.98
CA ALA A 201 6.98 -30.86 -15.31
C ALA A 201 5.60 -31.53 -15.18
N VAL A 202 4.81 -31.17 -14.16
CA VAL A 202 3.42 -31.64 -14.02
C VAL A 202 2.56 -31.16 -15.19
N SER A 203 2.65 -29.87 -15.55
CA SER A 203 1.96 -29.32 -16.73
C SER A 203 2.38 -30.05 -18.02
N ALA A 204 3.67 -30.37 -18.17
CA ALA A 204 4.19 -31.11 -19.33
C ALA A 204 3.61 -32.52 -19.42
N GLN A 205 3.47 -33.22 -18.30
CA GLN A 205 2.94 -34.58 -18.25
C GLN A 205 1.42 -34.60 -18.51
N GLN A 206 0.69 -33.66 -17.90
CA GLN A 206 -0.77 -33.64 -17.94
C GLN A 206 -1.34 -32.82 -19.10
N LEU A 207 -0.52 -32.02 -19.79
CA LEU A 207 -0.94 -31.01 -20.78
C LEU A 207 -1.99 -30.04 -20.19
N SER A 208 -1.84 -29.68 -18.92
CA SER A 208 -2.70 -28.72 -18.22
C SER A 208 -2.13 -27.30 -18.27
N PRO A 209 -2.97 -26.25 -18.33
CA PRO A 209 -2.51 -24.87 -18.23
C PRO A 209 -1.63 -24.67 -16.99
N TRP A 210 -0.51 -23.99 -17.17
CA TRP A 210 0.45 -23.68 -16.12
C TRP A 210 0.27 -22.23 -15.65
N ALA A 211 0.30 -22.02 -14.34
CA ALA A 211 0.27 -20.70 -13.74
C ALA A 211 1.14 -20.69 -12.48
N SER A 212 1.96 -19.66 -12.31
CA SER A 212 2.78 -19.52 -11.11
C SER A 212 3.21 -18.08 -10.84
N GLU A 213 3.27 -17.74 -9.56
CA GLU A 213 3.93 -16.54 -9.06
C GLU A 213 5.27 -16.93 -8.41
N TYR A 214 6.32 -16.18 -8.70
CA TYR A 214 7.67 -16.49 -8.22
C TYR A 214 8.55 -15.24 -8.18
N ARG A 215 9.58 -15.30 -7.34
CA ARG A 215 10.60 -14.27 -7.23
C ARG A 215 11.69 -14.49 -8.28
N VAL A 216 12.23 -13.37 -8.77
CA VAL A 216 13.43 -13.32 -9.60
C VAL A 216 14.46 -12.41 -8.97
N LEU A 217 15.73 -12.77 -9.08
CA LEU A 217 16.90 -12.01 -8.69
C LEU A 217 17.55 -11.43 -9.95
N LEU A 218 17.25 -10.17 -10.22
CA LEU A 218 17.77 -9.47 -11.39
C LEU A 218 19.08 -8.75 -11.06
N PRO A 219 20.11 -8.81 -11.93
CA PRO A 219 21.40 -8.15 -11.72
C PRO A 219 21.31 -6.65 -11.44
N ARG A 220 20.44 -5.90 -12.12
CA ARG A 220 20.33 -4.44 -11.94
C ARG A 220 19.19 -4.07 -11.00
N GLN A 221 18.04 -4.74 -11.11
CA GLN A 221 16.84 -4.40 -10.35
C GLN A 221 16.77 -5.07 -8.96
N GLY A 222 17.55 -6.12 -8.71
CA GLY A 222 17.48 -6.91 -7.47
C GLY A 222 16.27 -7.84 -7.45
N GLU A 223 15.74 -8.13 -6.26
CA GLU A 223 14.58 -9.02 -6.11
C GLU A 223 13.30 -8.37 -6.66
N ARG A 224 12.57 -9.13 -7.49
CA ARG A 224 11.28 -8.75 -8.09
C ARG A 224 10.33 -9.95 -8.15
N TRP A 225 9.05 -9.69 -8.32
CA TRP A 225 8.01 -10.73 -8.44
C TRP A 225 7.46 -10.82 -9.87
N ARG A 226 7.29 -12.05 -10.35
CA ARG A 226 6.71 -12.36 -11.66
C ARG A 226 5.47 -13.21 -11.49
N SER A 227 4.45 -12.94 -12.29
CA SER A 227 3.32 -13.84 -12.51
C SER A 227 3.40 -14.34 -13.93
N ALA A 228 3.38 -15.66 -14.12
CA ALA A 228 3.43 -16.27 -15.44
C ALA A 228 2.30 -17.28 -15.60
N VAL A 229 1.66 -17.22 -16.76
CA VAL A 229 0.62 -18.15 -17.19
C VAL A 229 0.99 -18.69 -18.57
N ALA A 230 0.78 -19.99 -18.81
CA ALA A 230 1.09 -20.58 -20.09
C ALA A 230 0.24 -21.82 -20.41
N SER A 231 -0.09 -21.98 -21.69
CA SER A 231 -0.87 -23.12 -22.18
C SER A 231 0.04 -24.11 -22.91
N PRO A 232 0.10 -25.39 -22.49
CA PRO A 232 0.94 -26.39 -23.15
C PRO A 232 0.30 -26.95 -24.42
N GLN A 233 1.17 -27.40 -25.33
CA GLN A 233 0.85 -28.17 -26.51
C GLN A 233 1.92 -29.24 -26.72
N ARG A 234 1.50 -30.47 -27.02
CA ARG A 234 2.42 -31.56 -27.38
C ARG A 234 2.96 -31.34 -28.80
N MET A 235 4.28 -31.41 -28.95
CA MET A 235 4.97 -31.33 -30.24
C MET A 235 5.03 -32.70 -30.92
N ALA A 236 5.23 -32.71 -32.25
CA ALA A 236 5.27 -33.93 -33.05
C ALA A 236 6.42 -34.89 -32.68
N ASP A 237 7.51 -34.35 -32.13
CA ASP A 237 8.68 -35.09 -31.65
C ASP A 237 8.52 -35.62 -30.20
N GLY A 238 7.38 -35.37 -29.56
CA GLY A 238 7.10 -35.74 -28.17
C GLY A 238 7.42 -34.66 -27.13
N GLY A 239 8.09 -33.57 -27.53
CA GLY A 239 8.39 -32.41 -26.69
C GLY A 239 7.13 -31.65 -26.28
N THR A 240 7.26 -30.68 -25.38
CA THR A 240 6.15 -29.78 -25.01
C THR A 240 6.51 -28.34 -25.30
N LEU A 241 5.60 -27.64 -25.96
CA LEU A 241 5.66 -26.21 -26.25
C LEU A 241 4.60 -25.51 -25.40
N TRP A 242 4.97 -24.46 -24.68
CA TRP A 242 4.03 -23.60 -23.98
C TRP A 242 3.93 -22.25 -24.66
N HIS A 243 2.72 -21.76 -24.83
CA HIS A 243 2.45 -20.38 -25.22
C HIS A 243 2.10 -19.60 -23.95
N GLY A 244 2.96 -18.67 -23.55
CA GLY A 244 2.88 -18.05 -22.24
C GLY A 244 2.98 -16.53 -22.26
N PHE A 245 2.52 -15.97 -21.15
CA PHE A 245 2.64 -14.57 -20.80
C PHE A 245 3.23 -14.47 -19.39
N ALA A 246 4.17 -13.55 -19.18
CA ALA A 246 4.63 -13.21 -17.84
C ALA A 246 4.64 -11.69 -17.65
N SER A 247 4.23 -11.24 -16.46
CA SER A 247 4.17 -9.84 -16.07
C SER A 247 4.91 -9.58 -14.76
N ASP A 248 5.23 -8.32 -14.51
CA ASP A 248 5.74 -7.85 -13.22
C ASP A 248 4.57 -7.63 -12.26
N ILE A 249 4.61 -8.25 -11.08
CA ILE A 249 3.62 -8.07 -10.01
C ILE A 249 4.28 -7.55 -8.72
N THR A 250 5.49 -6.99 -8.80
CA THR A 250 6.27 -6.53 -7.65
C THR A 250 5.53 -5.45 -6.87
N GLU A 251 5.00 -4.43 -7.55
CA GLU A 251 4.27 -3.35 -6.89
C GLU A 251 3.03 -3.87 -6.15
N HIS A 252 2.30 -4.80 -6.76
CA HIS A 252 1.15 -5.45 -6.14
C HIS A 252 1.55 -6.24 -4.88
N LYS A 253 2.62 -7.04 -4.94
CA LYS A 253 3.11 -7.80 -3.79
C LYS A 253 3.67 -6.92 -2.68
N LEU A 254 4.33 -5.80 -3.02
CA LEU A 254 4.79 -4.83 -2.03
C LEU A 254 3.62 -4.15 -1.32
N ALA A 255 2.58 -3.75 -2.07
CA ALA A 255 1.37 -3.16 -1.50
C ALA A 255 0.63 -4.16 -0.59
N GLU A 256 0.46 -5.41 -1.05
CA GLU A 256 -0.15 -6.48 -0.26
C GLU A 256 0.63 -6.74 1.04
N LYS A 257 1.96 -6.77 0.97
CA LYS A 257 2.83 -6.95 2.14
C LYS A 257 2.70 -5.79 3.13
N VAL A 258 2.77 -4.54 2.65
CA VAL A 258 2.63 -3.34 3.50
C VAL A 258 1.26 -3.33 4.17
N GLN A 259 0.20 -3.68 3.44
CA GLN A 259 -1.16 -3.76 4.00
C GLN A 259 -1.26 -4.87 5.05
N SER A 260 -0.66 -6.03 4.80
CA SER A 260 -0.65 -7.15 5.75
C SER A 260 0.13 -6.82 7.03
N GLU A 261 1.31 -6.20 6.89
CA GLU A 261 2.12 -5.74 8.02
C GLU A 261 1.38 -4.68 8.84
N PHE A 262 0.78 -3.69 8.18
CA PHE A 262 -0.04 -2.68 8.84
C PHE A 262 -1.23 -3.30 9.57
N ALA A 263 -1.98 -4.21 8.93
CA ALA A 263 -3.13 -4.87 9.55
C ALA A 263 -2.73 -5.72 10.77
N ARG A 264 -1.61 -6.42 10.70
CA ARG A 264 -1.05 -7.19 11.83
C ARG A 264 -0.63 -6.28 12.98
N ASP A 265 0.10 -5.22 12.67
CA ASP A 265 0.64 -4.30 13.69
C ASP A 265 -0.49 -3.48 14.32
N PHE A 266 -1.48 -3.05 13.54
CA PHE A 266 -2.70 -2.40 14.02
C PHE A 266 -3.54 -3.35 14.90
N GLY A 267 -3.70 -4.61 14.50
CA GLY A 267 -4.32 -5.64 15.34
C GLY A 267 -3.59 -5.83 16.67
N SER A 268 -2.25 -5.95 16.65
CA SER A 268 -1.45 -6.05 17.87
C SER A 268 -1.54 -4.82 18.76
N PHE A 269 -1.72 -3.61 18.19
CA PHE A 269 -1.95 -2.39 18.95
C PHE A 269 -3.30 -2.44 19.67
N LEU A 270 -4.38 -2.79 18.96
CA LEU A 270 -5.71 -2.93 19.54
C LEU A 270 -5.75 -4.01 20.63
N ASP A 271 -5.01 -5.10 20.48
CA ASP A 271 -4.96 -6.20 21.45
C ASP A 271 -4.20 -5.84 22.74
N LYS A 272 -3.24 -4.91 22.69
CA LYS A 272 -2.30 -4.65 23.80
C LYS A 272 -2.41 -3.28 24.45
N THR A 273 -3.11 -2.34 23.84
CA THR A 273 -3.27 -0.99 24.40
C THR A 273 -4.10 -1.02 25.68
N SER A 274 -3.70 -0.24 26.69
CA SER A 274 -4.49 0.00 27.90
C SER A 274 -5.58 1.05 27.70
N ASP A 275 -5.45 1.90 26.67
CA ASP A 275 -6.43 2.93 26.37
C ASP A 275 -7.63 2.33 25.63
N PHE A 276 -8.84 2.83 25.89
CA PHE A 276 -10.08 2.47 25.20
C PHE A 276 -10.11 3.13 23.82
N VAL A 277 -9.72 2.38 22.81
CA VAL A 277 -9.68 2.83 21.41
C VAL A 277 -10.96 2.35 20.72
N TYR A 278 -11.61 3.21 19.95
CA TYR A 278 -12.77 2.81 19.16
C TYR A 278 -12.95 3.65 17.89
N PHE A 279 -13.58 3.03 16.91
CA PHE A 279 -14.00 3.64 15.65
C PHE A 279 -15.47 3.34 15.46
N LYS A 280 -16.30 4.36 15.25
CA LYS A 280 -17.74 4.16 15.01
C LYS A 280 -18.26 5.11 13.94
N ASN A 281 -19.29 4.67 13.21
CA ASN A 281 -19.95 5.50 12.20
C ASN A 281 -20.99 6.46 12.82
N HIS A 282 -21.65 7.27 11.99
CA HIS A 282 -22.71 8.20 12.40
C HIS A 282 -23.93 7.56 13.10
N GLU A 283 -24.14 6.24 12.94
CA GLU A 283 -25.21 5.50 13.64
C GLU A 283 -24.76 4.95 15.01
N GLY A 284 -23.54 5.27 15.43
CA GLY A 284 -22.92 4.72 16.64
C GLY A 284 -22.54 3.24 16.51
N ARG A 285 -22.38 2.73 15.27
CA ARG A 285 -21.99 1.34 15.02
C ARG A 285 -20.48 1.20 15.09
N MET A 286 -20.01 0.27 15.92
CA MET A 286 -18.60 -0.04 16.08
C MET A 286 -18.01 -0.66 14.81
N ARG A 287 -16.91 -0.08 14.29
CA ARG A 287 -16.09 -0.62 13.19
C ARG A 287 -14.86 -1.34 13.73
N PHE A 288 -14.22 -0.77 14.74
CA PHE A 288 -13.05 -1.32 15.44
C PHE A 288 -13.04 -0.88 16.89
N CYS A 289 -12.43 -1.67 17.77
CA CYS A 289 -12.12 -1.23 19.13
C CYS A 289 -10.93 -1.99 19.71
N SER A 290 -10.34 -1.47 20.80
CA SER A 290 -9.30 -2.18 21.54
C SER A 290 -9.86 -3.31 22.40
N GLN A 291 -9.00 -4.28 22.72
CA GLN A 291 -9.30 -5.33 23.68
C GLN A 291 -9.62 -4.75 25.08
N SER A 292 -8.91 -3.71 25.50
CA SER A 292 -9.19 -3.01 26.76
C SER A 292 -10.64 -2.49 26.85
N LEU A 293 -11.23 -2.01 25.75
CA LEU A 293 -12.64 -1.60 25.72
C LEU A 293 -13.58 -2.82 25.78
N ALA A 294 -13.23 -3.91 25.11
CA ALA A 294 -13.99 -5.14 25.15
C ALA A 294 -14.03 -5.74 26.56
N ASP A 295 -12.90 -5.71 27.27
CA ASP A 295 -12.77 -6.18 28.65
C ASP A 295 -13.67 -5.40 29.61
N VAL A 296 -13.80 -4.08 29.42
CA VAL A 296 -14.73 -3.23 30.20
C VAL A 296 -16.17 -3.72 30.05
N PHE A 297 -16.57 -4.13 28.84
CA PHE A 297 -17.90 -4.67 28.57
C PHE A 297 -18.03 -6.18 28.80
N GLY A 298 -16.97 -6.84 29.28
CA GLY A 298 -16.99 -8.27 29.60
C GLY A 298 -16.97 -9.20 28.37
N TYR A 299 -16.48 -8.73 27.23
CA TYR A 299 -16.31 -9.54 26.02
C TYR A 299 -14.92 -10.16 25.96
N ALA A 300 -14.83 -11.42 25.53
CA ALA A 300 -13.56 -12.13 25.43
C ALA A 300 -12.68 -11.63 24.27
N ASN A 301 -13.28 -11.09 23.20
CA ASN A 301 -12.56 -10.56 22.04
C ASN A 301 -13.20 -9.26 21.57
N TRP A 302 -12.40 -8.24 21.29
CA TRP A 302 -12.89 -6.97 20.74
C TRP A 302 -13.61 -7.13 19.39
N ARG A 303 -13.31 -8.19 18.63
CA ARG A 303 -14.03 -8.49 17.38
C ARG A 303 -15.52 -8.76 17.59
N ASP A 304 -15.92 -9.20 18.78
CA ASP A 304 -17.33 -9.44 19.12
C ASP A 304 -18.13 -8.12 19.27
N LEU A 305 -17.44 -6.99 19.44
CA LEU A 305 -18.06 -5.67 19.49
C LEU A 305 -18.29 -5.07 18.10
N ILE A 306 -17.58 -5.54 17.08
CA ILE A 306 -17.72 -5.02 15.71
C ILE A 306 -19.18 -5.20 15.26
N GLY A 307 -19.76 -4.12 14.76
CA GLY A 307 -21.14 -4.06 14.30
C GLY A 307 -22.18 -3.79 15.39
N LYS A 308 -21.84 -3.86 16.69
CA LYS A 308 -22.76 -3.44 17.77
C LYS A 308 -22.92 -1.93 17.80
N ARG A 309 -24.09 -1.46 18.21
CA ARG A 309 -24.36 -0.02 18.40
C ARG A 309 -24.14 0.41 19.84
N ASP A 310 -23.84 1.69 20.06
CA ASP A 310 -23.65 2.26 21.40
C ASP A 310 -24.78 1.92 22.37
N ARG A 311 -26.04 2.00 21.91
CA ARG A 311 -27.23 1.66 22.70
C ARG A 311 -27.32 0.19 23.15
N GLU A 312 -26.54 -0.70 22.54
CA GLU A 312 -26.46 -2.12 22.90
C GLU A 312 -25.33 -2.37 23.92
N LEU A 313 -24.39 -1.44 24.06
CA LEU A 313 -23.21 -1.55 24.92
C LEU A 313 -23.33 -0.70 26.19
N PHE A 314 -23.98 0.46 26.09
CA PHE A 314 -24.05 1.45 27.16
C PHE A 314 -25.48 1.64 27.68
N PRO A 315 -25.64 2.06 28.95
CA PRO A 315 -26.95 2.40 29.51
C PRO A 315 -27.66 3.51 28.72
N PRO A 316 -29.01 3.53 28.69
CA PRO A 316 -29.77 4.57 27.99
C PRO A 316 -29.45 5.99 28.44
N ALA A 317 -29.11 6.19 29.71
CA ALA A 317 -28.74 7.49 30.27
C ALA A 317 -27.49 8.08 29.57
N SER A 318 -26.53 7.24 29.17
CA SER A 318 -25.30 7.67 28.51
C SER A 318 -25.52 8.14 27.06
N MET A 319 -26.63 7.76 26.43
CA MET A 319 -26.90 8.11 25.02
C MET A 319 -27.11 9.60 24.81
N ALA A 320 -27.74 10.28 25.77
CA ALA A 320 -27.95 11.72 25.70
C ALA A 320 -26.62 12.49 25.77
N ASP A 321 -25.71 12.05 26.65
CA ASP A 321 -24.39 12.64 26.80
C ASP A 321 -23.56 12.46 25.51
N PHE A 322 -23.56 11.25 24.94
CA PHE A 322 -22.87 10.97 23.69
C PHE A 322 -23.44 11.79 22.53
N ALA A 323 -24.77 11.84 22.39
CA ALA A 323 -25.40 12.63 21.34
C ALA A 323 -25.01 14.11 21.43
N ASN A 324 -24.96 14.67 22.64
CA ASN A 324 -24.57 16.06 22.87
C ASN A 324 -23.08 16.30 22.56
N GLU A 325 -22.20 15.41 23.03
CA GLU A 325 -20.75 15.53 22.84
C GLU A 325 -20.32 15.29 21.38
N GLU A 326 -20.98 14.38 20.68
CA GLU A 326 -20.62 13.98 19.32
C GLU A 326 -21.31 14.81 18.24
N ALA A 327 -22.36 15.57 18.59
CA ALA A 327 -23.07 16.45 17.65
C ALA A 327 -22.12 17.42 16.95
N ALA A 328 -21.23 18.09 17.70
CA ALA A 328 -20.26 19.01 17.12
C ALA A 328 -19.19 18.29 16.27
N VAL A 329 -18.82 17.06 16.65
CA VAL A 329 -17.83 16.27 15.93
C VAL A 329 -18.37 15.87 14.56
N PHE A 330 -19.59 15.34 14.49
CA PHE A 330 -20.22 14.95 13.23
C PHE A 330 -20.68 16.15 12.39
N ALA A 331 -21.32 17.15 12.99
CA ALA A 331 -21.92 18.26 12.24
C ALA A 331 -20.91 19.32 11.78
N GLN A 332 -19.83 19.54 12.55
CA GLN A 332 -18.87 20.63 12.29
C GLN A 332 -17.45 20.12 12.01
N GLY A 333 -17.17 18.82 12.18
CA GLY A 333 -15.82 18.29 12.02
C GLY A 333 -14.84 18.81 13.08
N LEU A 334 -15.32 19.24 14.25
CA LEU A 334 -14.48 19.73 15.34
C LEU A 334 -14.15 18.59 16.32
N PRO A 335 -12.88 18.37 16.68
CA PRO A 335 -12.53 17.33 17.64
C PRO A 335 -12.99 17.71 19.05
N LEU A 336 -13.41 16.70 19.82
CA LEU A 336 -13.64 16.83 21.25
C LEU A 336 -12.40 16.32 21.98
N LEU A 337 -11.77 17.12 22.84
CA LEU A 337 -10.50 16.77 23.47
C LEU A 337 -10.62 16.76 24.99
N ASN A 338 -9.98 15.77 25.61
CA ASN A 338 -9.74 15.70 27.06
C ASN A 338 -11.00 15.77 27.94
N HIS A 339 -12.14 15.31 27.45
CA HIS A 339 -13.37 15.34 28.21
C HIS A 339 -13.40 14.20 29.24
N ILE A 340 -13.86 14.45 30.46
CA ILE A 340 -13.93 13.42 31.50
C ILE A 340 -15.34 12.86 31.53
N ASN A 341 -15.49 11.61 31.12
CA ASN A 341 -16.73 10.86 31.18
C ASN A 341 -16.70 9.85 32.32
N THR A 342 -17.87 9.45 32.77
CA THR A 342 -18.04 8.27 33.61
C THR A 342 -18.39 7.08 32.73
N TYR A 343 -17.94 5.89 33.12
CA TYR A 343 -18.36 4.64 32.50
C TYR A 343 -18.70 3.63 33.60
N GLN A 344 -19.41 2.57 33.21
CA GLN A 344 -19.66 1.42 34.06
C GLN A 344 -19.09 0.19 33.37
N ASP A 345 -18.37 -0.63 34.11
CA ASP A 345 -17.92 -1.92 33.61
C ASP A 345 -19.05 -2.96 33.60
N ALA A 346 -18.77 -4.16 33.10
CA ALA A 346 -19.72 -5.28 33.04
C ALA A 346 -20.26 -5.73 34.40
N GLN A 347 -19.59 -5.36 35.51
CA GLN A 347 -20.06 -5.62 36.87
C GLN A 347 -20.83 -4.42 37.47
N GLY A 348 -21.03 -3.35 36.69
CA GLY A 348 -21.70 -2.12 37.12
C GLY A 348 -20.84 -1.21 37.99
N ARG A 349 -19.53 -1.45 38.08
CA ARG A 349 -18.63 -0.60 38.87
C ARG A 349 -18.35 0.69 38.11
N PRO A 350 -18.46 1.86 38.75
CA PRO A 350 -18.21 3.14 38.09
C PRO A 350 -16.70 3.39 37.93
N GLY A 351 -16.33 3.91 36.77
CA GLY A 351 -15.00 4.40 36.44
C GLY A 351 -15.03 5.79 35.82
N TYR A 352 -13.86 6.41 35.72
CA TYR A 352 -13.63 7.69 35.05
C TYR A 352 -12.72 7.50 33.86
N VAL A 353 -13.12 7.98 32.70
CA VAL A 353 -12.35 7.94 31.47
C VAL A 353 -12.14 9.34 30.92
N GLN A 354 -10.92 9.67 30.55
CA GLN A 354 -10.59 10.89 29.83
C GLN A 354 -10.62 10.59 28.32
N THR A 355 -11.64 11.09 27.64
CA THR A 355 -11.95 10.79 26.23
C THR A 355 -11.58 11.94 25.32
N SER A 356 -10.96 11.60 24.19
CA SER A 356 -10.84 12.48 23.03
C SER A 356 -11.44 11.78 21.80
N ARG A 357 -12.08 12.55 20.93
CA ARG A 357 -12.78 12.10 19.72
C ARG A 357 -12.40 12.99 18.54
N TRP A 358 -12.04 12.38 17.42
CA TRP A 358 -11.70 13.05 16.16
C TRP A 358 -12.64 12.60 15.04
N PRO A 359 -13.03 13.52 14.15
CA PRO A 359 -13.77 13.16 12.94
C PRO A 359 -12.86 12.43 11.95
N LEU A 360 -13.44 11.46 11.25
CA LEU A 360 -12.85 10.79 10.11
C LEU A 360 -13.68 11.11 8.88
N PHE A 361 -13.02 11.64 7.86
CA PHE A 361 -13.67 12.13 6.64
C PHE A 361 -13.66 11.05 5.56
N ASN A 362 -14.73 10.98 4.76
CA ASN A 362 -14.75 10.21 3.51
C ASN A 362 -14.05 10.98 2.37
N GLU A 363 -14.02 10.37 1.19
CA GLU A 363 -13.43 10.97 -0.03
C GLU A 363 -14.15 12.26 -0.46
N ASP A 364 -15.43 12.42 -0.12
CA ASP A 364 -16.25 13.61 -0.41
C ASP A 364 -16.01 14.77 0.60
N GLY A 365 -15.19 14.56 1.64
CA GLY A 365 -14.89 15.54 2.67
C GLY A 365 -15.96 15.66 3.76
N GLU A 366 -16.91 14.73 3.83
CA GLU A 366 -17.93 14.64 4.87
C GLU A 366 -17.46 13.74 6.02
N VAL A 367 -17.92 14.01 7.25
CA VAL A 367 -17.58 13.17 8.42
C VAL A 367 -18.31 11.83 8.34
N GLU A 368 -17.61 10.76 7.98
CA GLU A 368 -18.15 9.40 7.88
C GLU A 368 -18.21 8.70 9.25
N SER A 369 -17.20 8.94 10.08
CA SER A 369 -16.96 8.19 11.31
C SER A 369 -16.25 9.04 12.35
N ILE A 370 -16.21 8.55 13.58
CA ILE A 370 -15.43 9.11 14.67
C ILE A 370 -14.41 8.07 15.13
N PHE A 371 -13.20 8.56 15.39
CA PHE A 371 -12.16 7.86 16.13
C PHE A 371 -12.13 8.39 17.56
N GLY A 372 -12.26 7.51 18.56
CA GLY A 372 -12.17 7.85 19.97
C GLY A 372 -11.01 7.14 20.68
N ILE A 373 -10.34 7.85 21.57
CA ILE A 373 -9.42 7.28 22.55
C ILE A 373 -9.84 7.72 23.96
N GLY A 374 -9.98 6.77 24.86
CA GLY A 374 -10.31 7.00 26.26
C GLY A 374 -9.24 6.44 27.17
N ARG A 375 -8.63 7.26 28.02
CA ARG A 375 -7.70 6.77 29.06
C ARG A 375 -8.44 6.62 30.37
N ASP A 376 -8.38 5.43 30.98
CA ASP A 376 -8.88 5.25 32.34
C ASP A 376 -8.05 6.08 33.32
N VAL A 377 -8.72 6.98 34.05
CA VAL A 377 -8.12 7.87 35.06
C VAL A 377 -8.70 7.62 36.44
N THR A 378 -9.38 6.48 36.64
CA THR A 378 -10.07 6.13 37.89
C THR A 378 -9.10 6.10 39.07
N GLU A 379 -7.98 5.38 38.96
CA GLU A 379 -7.01 5.26 40.05
C GLU A 379 -6.37 6.61 40.41
N VAL A 380 -6.03 7.41 39.40
CA VAL A 380 -5.46 8.75 39.58
C VAL A 380 -6.43 9.64 40.34
N ARG A 381 -7.71 9.65 39.94
CA ARG A 381 -8.74 10.45 40.60
C ARG A 381 -9.04 9.96 42.02
N GLN A 382 -9.08 8.65 42.24
CA GLN A 382 -9.28 8.10 43.58
C GLN A 382 -8.10 8.42 44.51
N ALA A 383 -6.87 8.34 44.01
CA ALA A 383 -5.68 8.75 44.77
C ALA A 383 -5.73 10.24 45.13
N GLN A 384 -6.08 11.10 44.18
CA GLN A 384 -6.22 12.54 44.41
C GLN A 384 -7.33 12.85 45.42
N ALA A 385 -8.49 12.17 45.33
CA ALA A 385 -9.58 12.32 46.29
C ALA A 385 -9.17 11.89 47.71
N ARG A 386 -8.38 10.81 47.84
CA ARG A 386 -7.84 10.36 49.13
C ARG A 386 -6.88 11.39 49.74
N ILE A 387 -5.99 11.96 48.93
CA ILE A 387 -5.08 13.03 49.37
C ILE A 387 -5.87 14.24 49.84
N GLN A 388 -6.86 14.67 49.05
CA GLN A 388 -7.69 15.83 49.41
C GLN A 388 -8.48 15.59 50.70
N LEU A 389 -9.04 14.39 50.88
CA LEU A 389 -9.74 14.02 52.09
C LEU A 389 -8.81 14.05 53.32
N ALA A 390 -7.61 13.48 53.20
CA ALA A 390 -6.62 13.50 54.29
C ALA A 390 -6.19 14.93 54.66
N ALA A 391 -5.95 15.79 53.66
CA ALA A 391 -5.64 17.20 53.89
C ALA A 391 -6.80 17.92 54.60
N ASN A 392 -8.05 17.70 54.17
CA ASN A 392 -9.21 18.30 54.80
C ASN A 392 -9.39 17.84 56.27
N VAL A 393 -9.15 16.55 56.56
CA VAL A 393 -9.19 16.01 57.93
C VAL A 393 -8.10 16.64 58.81
N PHE A 394 -6.87 16.75 58.30
CA PHE A 394 -5.77 17.39 59.02
C PHE A 394 -6.11 18.85 59.37
N THR A 395 -6.50 19.65 58.37
CA THR A 395 -6.76 21.09 58.53
C THR A 395 -7.94 21.37 59.47
N HIS A 396 -9.05 20.63 59.35
CA HIS A 396 -10.30 20.93 60.06
C HIS A 396 -10.55 20.10 61.32
N ALA A 397 -9.57 19.32 61.80
CA ALA A 397 -9.70 18.65 63.09
C ALA A 397 -9.93 19.66 64.23
N ARG A 398 -10.72 19.27 65.23
CA ARG A 398 -10.98 20.10 66.41
C ARG A 398 -9.82 20.06 67.42
N GLU A 399 -9.10 18.95 67.46
CA GLU A 399 -7.90 18.76 68.28
C GLU A 399 -6.70 19.41 67.59
N GLY A 400 -5.79 19.98 68.38
CA GLY A 400 -4.52 20.48 67.89
C GLY A 400 -3.67 19.33 67.40
N ILE A 401 -3.27 19.36 66.13
CA ILE A 401 -2.37 18.37 65.53
C ILE A 401 -1.04 19.05 65.24
N VAL A 402 0.04 18.43 65.71
CA VAL A 402 1.42 18.83 65.43
C VAL A 402 2.21 17.63 64.92
N ILE A 403 2.96 17.82 63.84
CA ILE A 403 3.87 16.83 63.29
C ILE A 403 5.28 17.36 63.50
N THR A 404 6.16 16.55 64.07
CA THR A 404 7.57 16.89 64.29
C THR A 404 8.49 15.88 63.61
N ASP A 405 9.72 16.31 63.30
CA ASP A 405 10.79 15.41 62.87
C ASP A 405 11.28 14.54 64.04
N ALA A 406 12.23 13.62 63.77
CA ALA A 406 12.81 12.75 64.79
C ALA A 406 13.59 13.51 65.90
N GLN A 407 13.89 14.80 65.73
CA GLN A 407 14.56 15.65 66.71
C GLN A 407 13.57 16.54 67.50
N GLY A 408 12.27 16.48 67.18
CA GLY A 408 11.22 17.27 67.81
C GLY A 408 11.06 18.68 67.25
N SER A 409 11.63 18.98 66.09
CA SER A 409 11.34 20.21 65.34
C SER A 409 10.01 20.08 64.64
N ILE A 410 9.15 21.09 64.74
CA ILE A 410 7.82 21.08 64.14
C ILE A 410 7.96 21.14 62.62
N VAL A 411 7.41 20.13 61.94
CA VAL A 411 7.33 20.03 60.49
C VAL A 411 6.02 20.62 59.98
N ASP A 412 4.91 20.37 60.68
CA ASP A 412 3.61 20.92 60.31
C ASP A 412 2.65 21.01 61.50
N VAL A 413 1.66 21.89 61.40
CA VAL A 413 0.59 22.10 62.38
C VAL A 413 -0.74 22.38 61.69
N ASN A 414 -1.85 21.98 62.30
CA ASN A 414 -3.19 22.28 61.79
C ASN A 414 -3.78 23.58 62.35
N ASP A 415 -4.96 23.99 61.87
CA ASP A 415 -5.62 25.22 62.31
C ASP A 415 -5.98 25.20 63.82
N ALA A 416 -6.30 24.03 64.38
CA ALA A 416 -6.60 23.90 65.80
C ALA A 416 -5.37 24.14 66.67
N PHE A 417 -4.19 23.66 66.27
CA PHE A 417 -2.93 23.97 66.95
C PHE A 417 -2.74 25.48 67.04
N CYS A 418 -2.90 26.19 65.92
CA CYS A 418 -2.74 27.63 65.88
C CYS A 418 -3.76 28.34 66.77
N ARG A 419 -5.03 27.91 66.74
CA ARG A 419 -6.09 28.47 67.60
C ARG A 419 -5.84 28.23 69.10
N ILE A 420 -5.40 27.04 69.48
CA ILE A 420 -5.17 26.69 70.89
C ILE A 420 -3.90 27.37 71.39
N THR A 421 -2.80 27.26 70.66
CA THR A 421 -1.49 27.74 71.16
C THR A 421 -1.26 29.24 70.93
N GLY A 422 -1.98 29.84 69.98
CA GLY A 422 -1.85 31.24 69.58
C GLY A 422 -0.63 31.53 68.70
N TYR A 423 0.11 30.51 68.24
CA TYR A 423 1.18 30.64 67.26
C TYR A 423 0.63 30.52 65.85
N ASP A 424 1.09 31.37 64.93
CA ASP A 424 0.80 31.19 63.51
C ASP A 424 1.62 30.04 62.94
N ARG A 425 1.10 29.36 61.91
CA ARG A 425 1.78 28.22 61.28
C ARG A 425 3.20 28.55 60.83
N GLU A 426 3.39 29.74 60.24
CA GLU A 426 4.70 30.21 59.76
C GLU A 426 5.71 30.43 60.89
N GLU A 427 5.25 30.70 62.12
CA GLU A 427 6.10 30.85 63.30
C GLU A 427 6.37 29.53 64.00
N ALA A 428 5.39 28.62 63.97
CA ALA A 428 5.47 27.31 64.61
C ALA A 428 6.34 26.33 63.82
N VAL A 429 6.20 26.30 62.49
CA VAL A 429 6.97 25.39 61.62
C VAL A 429 8.46 25.75 61.66
N GLY A 430 9.31 24.74 61.90
CA GLY A 430 10.75 24.88 62.10
C GLY A 430 11.17 25.13 63.55
N ALA A 431 10.25 25.56 64.43
CA ALA A 431 10.53 25.69 65.86
C ALA A 431 10.52 24.33 66.57
N ASN A 432 11.21 24.21 67.70
CA ASN A 432 11.15 23.00 68.52
C ASN A 432 9.89 23.02 69.40
N SER A 433 9.22 21.87 69.59
CA SER A 433 7.97 21.76 70.38
C SER A 433 8.05 22.33 71.80
N ARG A 434 9.27 22.49 72.33
CA ARG A 434 9.56 23.18 73.60
C ARG A 434 9.12 24.64 73.66
N ILE A 435 8.75 25.29 72.55
CA ILE A 435 8.13 26.62 72.55
C ILE A 435 6.84 26.69 73.39
N LEU A 436 6.17 25.55 73.59
CA LEU A 436 4.96 25.44 74.40
C LEU A 436 5.26 25.17 75.89
N ASN A 437 6.51 25.02 76.30
CA ASN A 437 6.84 24.60 77.66
C ASN A 437 6.45 25.65 78.70
N SER A 438 5.64 25.25 79.71
CA SER A 438 5.22 26.15 80.79
C SER A 438 6.21 26.22 81.96
N GLY A 439 7.09 25.23 82.12
CA GLY A 439 7.96 25.05 83.28
C GLY A 439 7.28 24.40 84.49
N ARG A 440 6.01 23.97 84.39
CA ARG A 440 5.30 23.29 85.50
C ARG A 440 5.68 21.82 85.65
N GLN A 441 5.99 21.14 84.55
CA GLN A 441 6.54 19.79 84.56
C GLN A 441 8.06 19.86 84.76
N ASP A 442 8.57 18.97 85.61
CA ASP A 442 10.01 18.83 85.84
C ASP A 442 10.70 18.03 84.72
N ARG A 443 12.02 17.91 84.84
CA ARG A 443 12.84 17.20 83.85
C ARG A 443 12.59 15.68 83.89
N GLU A 444 12.27 15.13 85.05
CA GLU A 444 12.03 13.70 85.26
C GLU A 444 10.75 13.26 84.51
N PHE A 445 9.70 14.08 84.56
CA PHE A 445 8.47 13.88 83.79
C PHE A 445 8.74 13.76 82.29
N TYR A 446 9.44 14.73 81.69
CA TYR A 446 9.74 14.70 80.26
C TYR A 446 10.67 13.54 79.89
N SER A 447 11.62 13.16 80.76
CA SER A 447 12.46 11.98 80.55
C SER A 447 11.64 10.68 80.55
N ALA A 448 10.69 10.53 81.48
CA ALA A 448 9.79 9.38 81.51
C ALA A 448 8.87 9.32 80.28
N MET A 449 8.34 10.47 79.84
CA MET A 449 7.55 10.59 78.62
C MET A 449 8.33 10.11 77.39
N TRP A 450 9.53 10.65 77.16
CA TRP A 450 10.35 10.27 76.02
C TRP A 450 10.79 8.80 76.06
N GLN A 451 11.10 8.27 77.24
CA GLN A 451 11.38 6.84 77.39
C GLN A 451 10.17 5.99 76.99
N ALA A 452 8.96 6.36 77.40
CA ALA A 452 7.75 5.65 77.00
C ALA A 452 7.57 5.68 75.48
N ILE A 453 7.68 6.86 74.84
CA ILE A 453 7.55 6.98 73.38
C ILE A 453 8.57 6.10 72.64
N VAL A 454 9.83 6.08 73.10
CA VAL A 454 10.89 5.26 72.47
C VAL A 454 10.65 3.76 72.67
N GLN A 455 10.10 3.35 73.82
CA GLN A 455 9.87 1.93 74.13
C GLN A 455 8.59 1.36 73.50
N THR A 456 7.50 2.12 73.50
CA THR A 456 6.17 1.64 73.09
C THR A 456 5.68 2.25 71.78
N GLY A 457 6.37 3.28 71.27
CA GLY A 457 5.95 4.06 70.10
C GLY A 457 4.82 5.06 70.40
N HIS A 458 4.36 5.17 71.65
CA HIS A 458 3.20 5.98 72.01
C HIS A 458 3.26 6.50 73.45
N TRP A 459 2.72 7.69 73.68
CA TRP A 459 2.51 8.24 75.01
C TRP A 459 1.22 9.06 75.06
N SER A 460 0.54 9.04 76.20
CA SER A 460 -0.63 9.87 76.46
C SER A 460 -0.61 10.37 77.90
N GLY A 461 -0.95 11.63 78.12
CA GLY A 461 -0.98 12.21 79.45
C GLY A 461 -1.37 13.69 79.48
N GLU A 462 -1.55 14.22 80.69
CA GLU A 462 -1.84 15.63 80.90
C GLU A 462 -0.54 16.45 80.99
N ILE A 463 -0.48 17.55 80.22
CA ILE A 463 0.63 18.51 80.23
C ILE A 463 0.10 19.92 80.45
N TRP A 464 0.91 20.76 81.07
CA TRP A 464 0.65 22.18 81.23
C TRP A 464 1.57 22.90 80.26
N ASN A 465 1.00 23.52 79.26
CA ASN A 465 1.73 24.27 78.25
C ASN A 465 1.46 25.77 78.38
N ARG A 466 2.22 26.55 77.63
CA ARG A 466 2.15 28.01 77.62
C ARG A 466 1.83 28.48 76.20
N ARG A 467 0.77 29.27 76.07
CA ARG A 467 0.40 29.91 74.81
C ARG A 467 1.38 31.04 74.47
N LYS A 468 1.35 31.52 73.23
CA LYS A 468 2.17 32.66 72.77
C LYS A 468 1.98 33.92 73.64
N ASN A 469 0.76 34.16 74.13
CA ASN A 469 0.43 35.30 74.99
C ASN A 469 0.94 35.16 76.45
N GLY A 470 1.55 34.03 76.81
CA GLY A 470 2.09 33.73 78.14
C GLY A 470 1.14 33.00 79.09
N GLU A 471 -0.14 32.83 78.72
CA GLU A 471 -1.16 32.09 79.47
C GLU A 471 -0.77 30.61 79.58
N VAL A 472 -0.91 30.04 80.79
CA VAL A 472 -0.64 28.63 81.05
C VAL A 472 -1.96 27.86 80.97
N TYR A 473 -1.99 26.84 80.12
CA TYR A 473 -3.18 26.02 79.85
C TYR A 473 -2.87 24.55 80.08
N ALA A 474 -3.88 23.77 80.47
CA ALA A 474 -3.79 22.32 80.58
C ALA A 474 -4.24 21.68 79.28
N GLU A 475 -3.48 20.71 78.80
CA GLU A 475 -3.86 19.87 77.66
C GLU A 475 -3.76 18.40 78.02
N ILE A 476 -4.62 17.60 77.39
CA ILE A 476 -4.37 16.17 77.27
C ILE A 476 -3.68 15.95 75.94
N LEU A 477 -2.43 15.48 75.97
CA LEU A 477 -1.58 15.28 74.81
C LEU A 477 -1.37 13.78 74.58
N THR A 478 -1.50 13.39 73.33
CA THR A 478 -1.15 12.07 72.84
C THR A 478 -0.07 12.18 71.78
N ILE A 479 1.03 11.45 71.91
CA ILE A 479 2.15 11.43 70.97
C ILE A 479 2.30 10.02 70.42
N SER A 480 2.38 9.90 69.09
CA SER A 480 2.63 8.63 68.41
C SER A 480 3.83 8.76 67.48
N ALA A 481 4.73 7.77 67.50
CA ALA A 481 5.86 7.66 66.59
C ALA A 481 5.40 7.10 65.24
N VAL A 482 5.83 7.74 64.15
CA VAL A 482 5.61 7.27 62.78
C VAL A 482 6.94 6.80 62.22
N CYS A 483 7.04 5.49 62.00
CA CYS A 483 8.24 4.85 61.46
C CYS A 483 8.17 4.70 59.93
N ASP A 484 9.34 4.60 59.31
CA ASP A 484 9.47 4.18 57.92
C ASP A 484 9.41 2.64 57.75
N ASN A 485 9.62 2.17 56.52
CA ASN A 485 9.63 0.74 56.19
C ASN A 485 10.75 -0.05 56.87
N GLU A 486 11.77 0.63 57.41
CA GLU A 486 12.92 0.04 58.12
C GLU A 486 12.76 0.12 59.65
N GLN A 487 11.55 0.46 60.14
CA GLN A 487 11.21 0.69 61.54
C GLN A 487 11.98 1.85 62.21
N GLN A 488 12.61 2.73 61.43
CA GLN A 488 13.24 3.94 61.96
C GLN A 488 12.19 5.03 62.14
N VAL A 489 12.21 5.72 63.28
CA VAL A 489 11.28 6.82 63.55
C VAL A 489 11.58 7.98 62.60
N LYS A 490 10.60 8.34 61.78
CA LYS A 490 10.70 9.46 60.84
C LYS A 490 10.11 10.73 61.43
N ASN A 491 8.94 10.62 62.06
CA ASN A 491 8.21 11.74 62.62
C ASN A 491 7.52 11.35 63.93
N TYR A 492 7.18 12.34 64.76
CA TYR A 492 6.19 12.18 65.84
C TYR A 492 4.94 13.00 65.53
N VAL A 493 3.77 12.40 65.73
CA VAL A 493 2.47 13.08 65.59
C VAL A 493 1.88 13.28 67.00
N GLY A 494 1.71 14.55 67.38
CA GLY A 494 1.06 14.97 68.61
C GLY A 494 -0.38 15.40 68.33
N LEU A 495 -1.34 14.87 69.10
CA LEU A 495 -2.73 15.32 69.13
C LEU A 495 -3.06 15.80 70.53
N PHE A 496 -3.61 17.00 70.67
CA PHE A 496 -3.99 17.53 71.98
C PHE A 496 -5.30 18.30 71.99
N THR A 497 -5.95 18.25 73.15
CA THR A 497 -7.15 19.01 73.46
C THR A 497 -6.90 19.89 74.68
N ASP A 498 -7.32 21.15 74.61
CA ASP A 498 -7.30 22.06 75.75
C ASP A 498 -8.38 21.65 76.76
N ILE A 499 -7.93 21.20 77.93
CA ILE A 499 -8.79 20.76 79.04
C ILE A 499 -8.84 21.80 80.16
N THR A 500 -8.27 22.99 79.96
CA THR A 500 -8.28 24.09 80.94
C THR A 500 -9.70 24.42 81.41
N PRO A 501 -10.71 24.56 80.53
CA PRO A 501 -12.09 24.83 80.98
C PRO A 501 -12.64 23.73 81.89
N MET A 502 -12.27 22.47 81.64
CA MET A 502 -12.71 21.33 82.45
C MET A 502 -12.04 21.33 83.83
N LYS A 503 -10.73 21.63 83.90
CA LYS A 503 -9.99 21.74 85.16
C LYS A 503 -10.47 22.91 86.01
N GLU A 504 -10.76 24.06 85.41
CA GLU A 504 -11.32 25.22 86.11
C GLU A 504 -12.70 24.91 86.69
N HIS A 505 -13.56 24.22 85.93
CA HIS A 505 -14.87 23.80 86.42
C HIS A 505 -14.76 22.79 87.57
N GLN A 506 -13.83 21.83 87.49
CA GLN A 506 -13.57 20.88 88.57
C GLN A 506 -13.12 21.59 89.86
N GLN A 507 -12.17 22.52 89.77
CA GLN A 507 -11.73 23.29 90.93
C GLN A 507 -12.84 24.15 91.53
N GLN A 508 -13.73 24.72 90.71
CA GLN A 508 -14.89 25.46 91.21
C GLN A 508 -15.86 24.56 91.99
N LEU A 509 -16.12 23.34 91.52
CA LEU A 509 -16.96 22.37 92.21
C LEU A 509 -16.33 21.90 93.53
N GLU A 510 -15.01 21.66 93.55
CA GLU A 510 -14.24 21.31 94.75
C GLU A 510 -14.14 22.47 95.77
N HIS A 511 -14.38 23.71 95.35
CA HIS A 511 -14.43 24.87 96.25
C HIS A 511 -15.83 25.18 96.80
N ILE A 512 -16.87 24.58 96.23
CA ILE A 512 -18.28 24.77 96.63
C ILE A 512 -18.79 23.59 97.50
N ALA A 513 -18.14 22.43 97.42
CA ALA A 513 -18.33 21.29 98.32
C ALA A 513 -17.50 21.43 99.60
#